data_AF-A0A1V5QM99-F1
#
_entry.id   AF-A0A1V5QM99-F1
#
_cell.length_a   1.000
_cell.length_b   1.000
_cell.length_c   1.000
_cell.angle_alpha   90.00
_cell.angle_beta   90.00
_cell.angle_gamma   90.00
#
_symmetry.space_group_name_H-M   'P 1'
#
loop_
_entity.id
_entity.type
_entity.pdbx_description
1 polymer ?
#
loop_
_entity_poly.entity_id
_entity_poly.type
_entity_poly.pdbx_seq_one_letter_code
_entity_poly.pdbx_strand_id
1 'polypeptide(L)'
;MAVDINEDALKETKKRVESFFPKKNLGFFKVKESNLFDSVNGKFDFIAFNPPYVPTSEIKWVDLDGGVRGREVIDVFISKVGSYLNKNGVLLLLISSLNCEEEVVSLLKENGFVVSVVARKKLFFEELIVLRGVKS
;
A
#
# COMPACT_ATOMS: atom_id res chain seq x y z
N MET A 1 -7.83 -6.10 7.96
CA MET A 1 -7.21 -7.19 7.16
C MET A 1 -5.83 -6.74 6.78
N ALA A 2 -4.86 -7.66 6.72
CA ALA A 2 -3.54 -7.43 6.13
C ALA A 2 -3.27 -8.52 5.10
N VAL A 3 -2.59 -8.16 4.03
CA VAL A 3 -2.12 -9.12 3.02
C VAL A 3 -0.67 -8.82 2.64
N ASP A 4 0.03 -9.87 2.26
CA ASP A 4 1.43 -9.84 1.83
C ASP A 4 1.68 -11.06 0.93
N ILE A 5 2.69 -11.00 0.08
CA ILE A 5 3.18 -12.14 -0.71
C ILE A 5 4.22 -12.96 0.06
N ASN A 6 4.83 -12.38 1.10
CA ASN A 6 5.82 -13.05 1.92
C ASN A 6 5.16 -13.76 3.11
N GLU A 7 5.23 -15.09 3.13
CA GLU A 7 4.66 -15.92 4.19
C GLU A 7 5.23 -15.58 5.58
N ASP A 8 6.51 -15.24 5.68
CA ASP A 8 7.15 -14.90 6.95
C ASP A 8 6.67 -13.54 7.48
N ALA A 9 6.43 -12.57 6.59
CA ALA A 9 5.79 -11.30 6.96
C ALA A 9 4.38 -11.52 7.51
N LEU A 10 3.63 -12.48 6.95
CA LEU A 10 2.31 -12.86 7.46
C LEU A 10 2.39 -13.53 8.83
N LYS A 11 3.38 -14.41 9.06
CA LYS A 11 3.61 -15.05 10.37
C LYS A 11 3.92 -14.01 11.45
N GLU A 12 4.82 -13.06 11.17
CA GLU A 12 5.14 -11.97 12.10
C GLU A 12 3.95 -11.04 12.35
N THR A 13 3.16 -10.76 11.30
CA THR A 13 1.92 -9.99 11.44
C THR A 13 0.93 -10.70 12.37
N LYS A 14 0.73 -12.02 12.23
CA LYS A 14 -0.16 -12.80 13.10
C LYS A 14 0.29 -12.74 14.56
N LYS A 15 1.59 -12.99 14.83
CA LYS A 15 2.17 -12.88 16.19
C LYS A 15 1.95 -11.49 16.79
N ARG A 16 2.19 -10.44 15.99
CA ARG A 16 2.01 -9.05 16.44
C ARG A 16 0.55 -8.75 16.75
N VAL A 17 -0.39 -9.16 15.89
CA VAL A 17 -1.84 -9.03 16.15
C VAL A 17 -2.24 -9.76 17.43
N GLU A 18 -1.78 -10.99 17.64
CA GLU A 18 -2.03 -11.76 18.86
C GLU A 18 -1.52 -11.06 20.12
N SER A 19 -0.33 -10.45 20.04
CA SER A 19 0.26 -9.70 21.16
C SER A 19 -0.54 -8.44 21.55
N PHE A 20 -1.13 -7.75 20.57
CA PHE A 20 -1.96 -6.57 20.81
C PHE A 20 -3.40 -6.92 21.22
N PHE A 21 -3.91 -8.10 20.83
CA PHE A 21 -5.28 -8.54 21.10
C PHE A 21 -5.32 -9.92 21.80
N PRO A 22 -4.74 -10.06 23.01
CA PRO A 22 -4.53 -11.36 23.66
C PRO A 22 -5.81 -12.09 24.13
N LYS A 23 -7.00 -11.50 23.98
CA LYS A 23 -8.27 -12.12 24.39
C LYS A 23 -9.38 -11.93 23.32
N LYS A 24 -9.84 -13.06 22.76
CA LYS A 24 -11.14 -13.28 22.07
C LYS A 24 -11.50 -12.49 20.80
N ASN A 25 -10.63 -11.69 20.19
CA ASN A 25 -10.98 -10.95 18.96
C ASN A 25 -10.14 -11.30 17.72
N LEU A 26 -9.41 -12.42 17.71
CA LEU A 26 -8.64 -12.82 16.51
C LEU A 26 -9.52 -13.05 15.26
N GLY A 27 -10.81 -13.35 15.43
CA GLY A 27 -11.75 -13.48 14.30
C GLY A 27 -11.97 -12.19 13.50
N PHE A 28 -11.60 -11.02 14.05
CA PHE A 28 -11.81 -9.73 13.38
C PHE A 28 -10.67 -9.33 12.44
N PHE A 29 -9.42 -9.72 12.73
CA PHE A 29 -8.26 -9.29 11.92
C PHE A 29 -7.75 -10.42 11.04
N LYS A 30 -8.20 -10.42 9.78
CA LYS A 30 -7.78 -11.40 8.78
C LYS A 30 -6.37 -11.07 8.26
N VAL A 31 -5.47 -12.06 8.30
CA VAL A 31 -4.15 -12.02 7.67
C VAL A 31 -4.12 -13.08 6.57
N LYS A 32 -3.83 -12.70 5.32
CA LYS A 32 -3.93 -13.61 4.17
C LYS A 32 -2.79 -13.39 3.17
N GLU A 33 -2.26 -14.47 2.62
CA GLU A 33 -1.34 -14.39 1.49
C GLU A 33 -2.08 -13.92 0.23
N SER A 34 -1.53 -12.90 -0.44
CA SER A 34 -2.12 -12.33 -1.65
C SER A 34 -1.10 -11.48 -2.40
N ASN A 35 -1.04 -11.62 -3.73
CA ASN A 35 -0.43 -10.61 -4.58
C ASN A 35 -1.40 -9.45 -4.75
N LEU A 36 -1.11 -8.33 -4.08
CA LEU A 36 -2.02 -7.19 -3.99
C LEU A 36 -3.44 -7.66 -3.61
N PHE A 37 -4.41 -7.52 -4.52
CA PHE A 37 -5.81 -7.84 -4.29
C PHE A 37 -6.26 -9.22 -4.78
N ASP A 38 -5.38 -10.04 -5.35
CA ASP A 38 -5.77 -11.30 -6.03
C ASP A 38 -6.55 -12.26 -5.13
N SER A 39 -6.30 -12.20 -3.82
CA SER A 39 -6.97 -13.01 -2.79
C SER A 39 -7.81 -12.16 -1.82
N VAL A 40 -8.03 -10.88 -2.12
CA VAL A 40 -8.79 -9.95 -1.28
C VAL A 40 -10.24 -9.88 -1.78
N ASN A 41 -11.20 -9.98 -0.86
CA ASN A 41 -12.63 -9.89 -1.17
C ASN A 41 -13.28 -8.77 -0.37
N GLY A 42 -14.29 -8.14 -0.98
CA GLY A 42 -15.08 -7.08 -0.36
C GLY A 42 -14.51 -5.69 -0.58
N LYS A 43 -15.07 -4.72 0.14
CA LYS A 43 -14.68 -3.32 0.10
C LYS A 43 -14.35 -2.80 1.49
N PHE A 44 -13.49 -1.80 1.54
CA PHE A 44 -12.95 -1.24 2.77
C PHE A 44 -13.19 0.26 2.84
N ASP A 45 -13.43 0.77 4.04
CA ASP A 45 -13.49 2.22 4.29
C ASP A 45 -12.10 2.85 4.33
N PHE A 46 -11.07 2.02 4.55
CA PHE A 46 -9.69 2.45 4.67
C PHE A 46 -8.73 1.40 4.10
N ILE A 47 -7.81 1.83 3.24
CA ILE A 47 -6.70 1.02 2.74
C ILE A 47 -5.43 1.84 2.92
N ALA A 48 -4.38 1.20 3.45
CA ALA A 48 -3.04 1.78 3.50
C ALA A 48 -2.05 0.83 2.82
N PHE A 49 -1.12 1.40 2.06
CA PHE A 49 -0.07 0.62 1.42
C PHE A 49 1.27 1.32 1.54
N ASN A 50 2.24 0.59 2.10
CA ASN A 50 3.66 0.91 2.01
C ASN A 50 4.28 -0.04 0.98
N PRO A 51 4.31 0.36 -0.31
CA PRO A 51 4.76 -0.50 -1.40
C PRO A 51 6.28 -0.69 -1.39
N PRO A 52 6.82 -1.69 -2.11
CA PRO A 52 8.20 -1.63 -2.55
C PRO A 52 8.34 -0.47 -3.55
N TYR A 53 9.13 0.55 -3.18
CA TYR A 53 9.25 1.80 -3.93
C TYR A 53 10.66 2.11 -4.43
N VAL A 54 11.64 1.24 -4.16
CA VAL A 54 13.04 1.47 -4.53
C VAL A 54 13.25 1.16 -6.01
N PRO A 55 13.74 2.09 -6.84
CA PRO A 55 14.08 1.81 -8.23
C PRO A 55 15.21 0.78 -8.34
N THR A 56 14.96 -0.31 -9.07
CA THR A 56 15.87 -1.45 -9.21
C THR A 56 15.74 -2.11 -10.58
N SER A 57 16.87 -2.46 -11.22
CA SER A 57 16.89 -3.18 -12.50
C SER A 57 16.55 -4.67 -12.37
N GLU A 58 16.79 -5.25 -11.21
CA GLU A 58 16.51 -6.66 -10.88
C GLU A 58 15.87 -6.72 -9.50
N ILE A 59 14.85 -7.57 -9.34
CA ILE A 59 14.18 -7.78 -8.05
C ILE A 59 15.02 -8.76 -7.22
N LYS A 60 15.60 -8.27 -6.13
CA LYS A 60 16.37 -9.02 -5.13
C LYS A 60 15.65 -9.03 -3.78
N TRP A 61 15.02 -7.92 -3.42
CA TRP A 61 14.30 -7.70 -2.16
C TRP A 61 12.85 -7.37 -2.47
N VAL A 62 11.99 -8.38 -2.36
CA VAL A 62 10.56 -8.30 -2.73
C VAL A 62 9.78 -7.23 -1.96
N ASP A 63 10.27 -6.84 -0.77
CA ASP A 63 9.72 -5.82 0.11
C ASP A 63 10.19 -4.39 -0.19
N LEU A 64 11.28 -4.23 -0.95
CA LEU A 64 11.88 -2.92 -1.24
C LEU A 64 11.84 -2.58 -2.74
N ASP A 65 12.14 -3.57 -3.58
CA ASP A 65 12.44 -3.39 -5.00
C ASP A 65 11.15 -3.16 -5.81
N GLY A 66 10.96 -1.93 -6.25
CA GLY A 66 9.74 -1.46 -6.90
C GLY A 66 9.74 -1.58 -8.43
N GLY A 67 10.81 -2.11 -9.02
CA GLY A 67 11.04 -2.17 -10.48
C GLY A 67 11.90 -1.02 -10.99
N VAL A 68 12.10 -0.90 -12.31
CA VAL A 68 13.04 0.06 -12.92
C VAL A 68 12.74 1.50 -12.51
N ARG A 69 11.45 1.84 -12.39
CA ARG A 69 10.99 3.17 -11.99
C ARG A 69 10.66 3.24 -10.49
N GLY A 70 10.74 2.13 -9.77
CA GLY A 70 10.33 2.01 -8.37
C GLY A 70 8.82 2.16 -8.19
N ARG A 71 8.01 2.08 -9.25
CA ARG A 71 6.56 2.37 -9.20
C ARG A 71 5.71 1.33 -9.93
N GLU A 72 6.30 0.26 -10.44
CA GLU A 72 5.61 -0.75 -11.23
C GLU A 72 4.52 -1.44 -10.38
N VAL A 73 4.83 -1.76 -9.12
CA VAL A 73 3.85 -2.29 -8.17
C VAL A 73 2.81 -1.23 -7.76
N ILE A 74 3.25 0.02 -7.62
CA ILE A 74 2.39 1.17 -7.27
C ILE A 74 1.35 1.40 -8.36
N ASP A 75 1.74 1.36 -9.63
CA ASP A 75 0.88 1.57 -10.78
C ASP A 75 -0.22 0.50 -10.86
N VAL A 76 0.18 -0.78 -10.70
CA VAL A 76 -0.77 -1.90 -10.68
C VAL A 76 -1.72 -1.76 -9.49
N PHE A 77 -1.22 -1.38 -8.31
CA PHE A 77 -2.06 -1.16 -7.14
C PHE A 77 -3.09 -0.04 -7.37
N ILE A 78 -2.68 1.12 -7.90
CA ILE A 78 -3.57 2.27 -8.17
C ILE A 78 -4.69 1.89 -9.14
N SER A 79 -4.38 1.10 -10.18
CA SER A 79 -5.37 0.63 -11.16
C SER A 79 -6.48 -0.24 -10.55
N LYS A 80 -6.20 -0.91 -9.41
CA LYS A 80 -7.12 -1.87 -8.76
C LYS A 80 -7.84 -1.27 -7.55
N VAL A 81 -7.14 -0.49 -6.72
CA VAL A 81 -7.57 -0.11 -5.36
C VAL A 81 -8.93 0.57 -5.30
N GLY A 82 -9.28 1.36 -6.33
CA GLY A 82 -10.57 2.03 -6.39
C GLY A 82 -11.77 1.06 -6.34
N SER A 83 -11.64 -0.17 -6.82
CA SER A 83 -12.71 -1.17 -6.79
C SER A 83 -12.88 -1.83 -5.42
N TYR A 84 -11.88 -1.69 -4.55
CA TYR A 84 -11.85 -2.24 -3.19
C TYR A 84 -12.16 -1.19 -2.12
N LEU A 85 -12.41 0.07 -2.50
CA LEU A 85 -12.87 1.10 -1.57
C LEU A 85 -14.39 1.25 -1.60
N ASN A 86 -14.96 1.45 -0.41
CA ASN A 86 -16.32 1.94 -0.26
C ASN A 86 -16.43 3.39 -0.75
N LYS A 87 -17.67 3.87 -0.92
CA LYS A 87 -17.91 5.30 -1.15
C LYS A 87 -17.34 6.11 0.02
N ASN A 88 -16.62 7.20 -0.27
CA ASN A 88 -15.88 7.99 0.71
C ASN A 88 -14.73 7.23 1.41
N GLY A 89 -14.36 6.05 0.90
CA GLY A 89 -13.21 5.30 1.41
C GLY A 89 -11.90 6.06 1.20
N VAL A 90 -10.96 5.85 2.12
CA VAL A 90 -9.68 6.56 2.15
C VAL A 90 -8.54 5.61 1.80
N LEU A 91 -7.68 6.05 0.88
CA LEU A 91 -6.38 5.45 0.60
C LEU A 91 -5.28 6.28 1.28
N LEU A 92 -4.37 5.62 1.99
CA LEU A 92 -3.03 6.16 2.27
C LEU A 92 -1.98 5.38 1.48
N LEU A 93 -1.20 6.07 0.65
CA LEU A 93 -0.13 5.48 -0.14
C LEU A 93 1.18 6.16 0.24
N LEU A 94 2.16 5.38 0.70
CA LEU A 94 3.53 5.86 0.84
C LEU A 94 4.20 5.80 -0.54
N ILE A 95 4.90 6.88 -0.89
CA ILE A 95 5.84 6.92 -2.01
C ILE A 95 7.15 7.56 -1.57
N SER A 96 8.17 7.38 -2.39
CA SER A 96 9.42 8.13 -2.36
C SER A 96 9.42 9.21 -3.44
N SER A 97 10.17 10.29 -3.22
CA SER A 97 10.51 11.28 -4.26
C SER A 97 11.14 10.65 -5.50
N LEU A 98 11.73 9.45 -5.36
CA LEU A 98 12.27 8.66 -6.47
C LEU A 98 11.18 8.16 -7.45
N ASN A 99 9.91 8.10 -7.03
CA ASN A 99 8.81 7.55 -7.82
C ASN A 99 8.11 8.57 -8.74
N CYS A 100 8.60 9.81 -8.79
CA CYS A 100 7.97 10.94 -9.47
C CYS A 100 6.56 11.24 -8.90
N GLU A 101 6.51 12.06 -7.83
CA GLU A 101 5.26 12.41 -7.12
C GLU A 101 4.15 12.88 -8.07
N GLU A 102 4.48 13.75 -9.02
CA GLU A 102 3.53 14.32 -9.97
C GLU A 102 2.84 13.25 -10.83
N GLU A 103 3.59 12.24 -11.29
CA GLU A 103 3.04 11.14 -12.08
C GLU A 103 2.16 10.21 -11.24
N VAL A 104 2.55 9.92 -10.01
CA VAL A 104 1.73 9.10 -9.10
C VAL A 104 0.42 9.82 -8.76
N VAL A 105 0.49 11.13 -8.47
CA VAL A 105 -0.69 11.96 -8.20
C VAL A 105 -1.60 12.03 -9.42
N SER A 106 -1.03 12.18 -10.63
CA SER A 106 -1.80 12.21 -11.87
C SER A 106 -2.51 10.87 -12.12
N LEU A 107 -1.81 9.75 -11.95
CA LEU A 107 -2.40 8.41 -12.09
C LEU A 107 -3.54 8.16 -11.08
N LEU A 108 -3.38 8.60 -9.83
CA LEU A 108 -4.47 8.54 -8.84
C LEU A 108 -5.68 9.36 -9.29
N LYS A 109 -5.48 10.59 -9.79
CA LYS A 109 -6.57 11.45 -10.28
C LYS A 109 -7.30 10.83 -11.47
N GLU A 110 -6.57 10.26 -12.42
CA GLU A 110 -7.13 9.52 -13.56
C GLU A 110 -7.98 8.32 -13.11
N ASN A 111 -7.64 7.72 -11.98
CA ASN A 111 -8.41 6.64 -11.36
C ASN A 111 -9.54 7.14 -10.43
N GLY A 112 -9.91 8.41 -10.51
CA GLY A 112 -11.05 9.00 -9.81
C GLY A 112 -10.80 9.37 -8.35
N PHE A 113 -9.54 9.61 -7.98
CA PHE A 113 -9.19 10.06 -6.63
C PHE A 113 -8.98 11.57 -6.55
N VAL A 114 -9.52 12.17 -5.49
CA VAL A 114 -9.05 13.47 -4.98
C VAL A 114 -7.84 13.20 -4.08
N VAL A 115 -6.70 13.82 -4.39
CA VAL A 115 -5.41 13.52 -3.75
C VAL A 115 -4.89 14.73 -2.96
N SER A 116 -4.37 14.48 -1.76
CA SER A 116 -3.69 15.47 -0.91
C SER A 116 -2.49 14.85 -0.22
N VAL A 117 -1.42 15.61 0.03
CA VAL A 117 -0.30 15.14 0.85
C VAL A 117 -0.61 15.32 2.34
N VAL A 118 -0.42 14.27 3.14
CA VAL A 118 -0.71 14.31 4.59
C VAL A 118 0.54 14.23 5.47
N ALA A 119 1.67 13.75 4.93
CA ALA A 119 2.94 13.75 5.63
C ALA A 119 4.11 13.76 4.64
N ARG A 120 5.23 14.37 5.04
CA ARG A 120 6.53 14.29 4.36
C ARG A 120 7.63 14.02 5.37
N LYS A 121 8.65 13.27 4.98
CA LYS A 121 9.86 13.03 5.78
C LYS A 121 11.09 13.00 4.88
N LYS A 122 11.97 14.00 5.03
CA LYS A 122 13.25 14.04 4.33
C LYS A 122 14.23 13.02 4.92
N LEU A 123 14.79 12.19 4.05
CA LEU A 123 15.91 11.29 4.32
C LEU A 123 17.15 11.79 3.55
N PHE A 124 18.28 11.10 3.72
CA PHE A 124 19.54 11.56 3.14
C PHE A 124 19.52 11.55 1.59
N PHE A 125 18.85 10.58 0.98
CA PHE A 125 18.83 10.37 -0.48
C PHE A 125 17.43 10.47 -1.11
N GLU A 126 16.39 10.64 -0.30
CA GLU A 126 15.00 10.68 -0.76
C GLU A 126 14.12 11.48 0.20
N GLU A 127 12.93 11.83 -0.24
CA GLU A 127 11.85 12.26 0.64
C GLU A 127 10.72 11.23 0.59
N LEU A 128 10.29 10.75 1.76
CA LEU A 128 9.11 9.90 1.88
C LEU A 128 7.86 10.77 2.00
N ILE A 129 6.84 10.43 1.22
CA ILE A 129 5.62 11.22 1.06
C ILE A 129 4.42 10.30 1.24
N VAL A 130 3.50 10.69 2.14
CA VAL A 130 2.23 9.98 2.29
C VAL A 130 1.14 10.74 1.55
N LEU A 131 0.64 10.12 0.48
CA LEU A 131 -0.51 10.60 -0.27
C LEU A 131 -1.80 10.07 0.36
N ARG A 132 -2.77 10.95 0.54
CA ARG A 132 -4.16 10.60 0.88
C ARG A 132 -5.02 10.73 -0.36
N GLY A 133 -5.64 9.62 -0.77
CA GLY A 133 -6.64 9.58 -1.84
C GLY A 133 -8.05 9.38 -1.26
N VAL A 134 -9.02 10.16 -1.71
CA VAL A 134 -10.45 9.90 -1.48
C VAL A 134 -11.11 9.66 -2.82
N LYS A 135 -11.80 8.53 -2.95
CA LYS A 135 -12.52 8.23 -4.19
C LYS A 135 -13.79 9.08 -4.26
N SER A 136 -13.85 9.96 -5.25
CA SER A 136 -15.03 10.79 -5.57
C SER A 136 -16.11 10.00 -6.29
#